data_AF-A0A0Q7WTG0-F1
#
_entry.id   AF-A0A0Q7WTG0-F1
#
_cell.length_a   1.000
_cell.length_b   1.000
_cell.length_c   1.000
_cell.angle_alpha   90.00
_cell.angle_beta   90.00
_cell.angle_gamma   90.00
#
_symmetry.space_group_name_H-M   'P 1'
#
loop_
_entity.id
_entity.type
_entity.pdbx_description
1 polymer ?
#
loop_
_entity_poly.entity_id
_entity_poly.type
_entity_poly.pdbx_seq_one_letter_code
_entity_poly.pdbx_strand_id
1 'polypeptide(L)'
;MAAVATTAQAAAPGADARAPTLAEQRSFEQFMQRTAPGAPLPPLHAERAPDGKKWIASATADAPPVRLVLPLCRVTRSRYTQQADDSWRADSSQHVWVHHTTNCGTPPAAMVELRAPLAEIDMLRLIQAQGELLQRARLLMAGNTSCAPTRSRNFQLRSLGRSADGMFVLGYESDIGSKVDITVRPSRAELTAWNVNCP
;
A
#
# COMPACT_ATOMS: atom_id res chain seq x y z
N MET A 1 6.34 0.79 -46.31
CA MET A 1 5.72 0.16 -45.13
C MET A 1 6.78 -0.67 -44.43
N ALA A 2 7.29 -0.25 -43.28
CA ALA A 2 8.21 -1.03 -42.47
C ALA A 2 7.70 -0.98 -41.03
N ALA A 3 7.16 -2.11 -40.57
CA ALA A 3 6.70 -2.27 -39.19
C ALA A 3 7.92 -2.52 -38.31
N VAL A 4 8.20 -1.59 -37.39
CA VAL A 4 9.22 -1.77 -36.36
C VAL A 4 8.55 -2.46 -35.18
N ALA A 5 8.85 -3.75 -35.01
CA ALA A 5 8.44 -4.50 -33.83
C ALA A 5 9.27 -4.04 -32.63
N THR A 6 8.66 -3.28 -31.72
CA THR A 6 9.20 -2.98 -30.41
C THR A 6 9.09 -4.23 -29.53
N THR A 7 10.22 -4.88 -29.28
CA THR A 7 10.36 -5.90 -28.24
C THR A 7 10.32 -5.21 -26.88
N ALA A 8 9.25 -5.45 -26.13
CA ALA A 8 9.16 -5.04 -24.74
C ALA A 8 10.18 -5.83 -23.91
N GLN A 9 11.21 -5.15 -23.39
CA GLN A 9 12.07 -5.72 -22.35
C GLN A 9 11.21 -5.99 -21.10
N ALA A 10 10.91 -7.26 -20.85
CA ALA A 10 10.43 -7.71 -19.56
C ALA A 10 11.54 -7.47 -18.54
N ALA A 11 11.25 -6.65 -17.52
CA ALA A 11 12.11 -6.49 -16.36
C ALA A 11 12.38 -7.87 -15.75
N ALA A 12 13.64 -8.21 -15.53
CA ALA A 12 14.02 -9.47 -14.89
C ALA A 12 13.31 -9.58 -13.53
N PRO A 13 12.57 -10.66 -13.26
CA PRO A 13 12.02 -10.87 -11.93
C PRO A 13 13.19 -10.93 -10.94
N GLY A 14 13.10 -10.17 -9.85
CA GLY A 14 14.04 -10.28 -8.73
C GLY A 14 14.08 -11.73 -8.21
N ALA A 15 15.11 -12.10 -7.45
CA ALA A 15 15.36 -13.48 -6.98
C ALA A 15 14.19 -14.15 -6.19
N ASP A 16 13.15 -13.38 -5.90
CA ASP A 16 11.95 -13.76 -5.16
C ASP A 16 10.65 -13.71 -5.98
N ALA A 17 10.73 -13.54 -7.30
CA ALA A 17 9.59 -13.58 -8.21
C ALA A 17 9.73 -14.71 -9.24
N ARG A 18 8.64 -15.47 -9.45
CA ARG A 18 8.56 -16.55 -10.45
C ARG A 18 7.31 -16.41 -11.29
N ALA A 19 7.33 -16.99 -12.49
CA ALA A 19 6.13 -17.12 -13.32
C ALA A 19 5.12 -18.10 -12.67
N PRO A 20 3.83 -17.75 -12.55
CA PRO A 20 2.82 -18.66 -12.02
C PRO A 20 2.71 -19.95 -12.86
N THR A 21 2.49 -21.08 -12.20
CA THR A 21 2.17 -22.35 -12.87
C THR A 21 0.79 -22.32 -13.52
N LEU A 22 0.59 -23.23 -14.48
CA LEU A 22 -0.72 -23.46 -15.10
C LEU A 22 -1.78 -23.92 -14.09
N ALA A 23 -1.40 -24.66 -13.05
CA ALA A 23 -2.33 -25.09 -12.01
C ALA A 23 -2.85 -23.90 -11.20
N GLU A 24 -1.95 -22.99 -10.78
CA GLU A 24 -2.32 -21.76 -10.06
C GLU A 24 -3.19 -20.85 -10.93
N GLN A 25 -2.84 -20.68 -12.22
CA GLN A 25 -3.62 -19.85 -13.16
C GLN A 25 -5.05 -20.39 -13.32
N ARG A 26 -5.22 -21.69 -13.56
CA ARG A 26 -6.55 -22.32 -13.69
C ARG A 26 -7.35 -22.28 -12.40
N SER A 27 -6.70 -22.50 -11.25
CA SER A 27 -7.34 -22.39 -9.95
C SER A 27 -7.87 -20.96 -9.71
N PHE A 28 -7.06 -19.95 -10.06
CA PHE A 28 -7.44 -18.55 -9.95
C PHE A 28 -8.59 -18.17 -10.90
N GLU A 29 -8.54 -18.64 -12.16
CA GLU A 29 -9.64 -18.50 -13.13
C GLU A 29 -10.97 -19.03 -12.59
N GLN A 30 -10.97 -20.25 -12.06
CA GLN A 30 -12.16 -20.87 -11.47
C GLN A 30 -12.67 -20.13 -10.23
N PHE A 31 -11.76 -19.57 -9.42
CA PHE A 31 -12.13 -18.72 -8.31
C PHE A 31 -12.82 -17.44 -8.80
N MET A 32 -12.21 -16.71 -9.74
CA MET A 32 -12.73 -15.46 -10.27
C MET A 32 -14.08 -15.63 -10.99
N GLN A 33 -14.26 -16.72 -11.74
CA GLN A 33 -15.55 -17.03 -12.37
C GLN A 33 -16.68 -17.19 -11.36
N ARG A 34 -16.39 -17.68 -10.15
CA ARG A 34 -17.39 -17.85 -9.08
C ARG A 34 -17.65 -16.57 -8.31
N THR A 35 -16.61 -15.77 -8.03
CA THR A 35 -16.73 -14.59 -7.15
C THR A 35 -17.02 -13.29 -7.88
N ALA A 36 -16.58 -13.16 -9.13
CA ALA A 36 -16.71 -11.95 -9.95
C ALA A 36 -16.91 -12.33 -11.42
N PRO A 37 -18.05 -12.96 -11.77
CA PRO A 37 -18.30 -13.41 -13.15
C PRO A 37 -18.26 -12.24 -14.13
N GLY A 38 -17.50 -12.40 -15.22
CA GLY A 38 -17.35 -11.38 -16.26
C GLY A 38 -16.34 -10.27 -15.96
N ALA A 39 -15.74 -10.24 -14.77
CA ALA A 39 -14.63 -9.33 -14.48
C ALA A 39 -13.36 -9.75 -15.24
N PRO A 40 -12.55 -8.80 -15.73
CA PRO A 40 -11.27 -9.11 -16.32
C PRO A 40 -10.36 -9.77 -15.28
N LEU A 41 -9.64 -10.82 -15.69
CA LEU A 41 -8.70 -11.49 -14.81
C LEU A 41 -7.49 -10.59 -14.54
N PRO A 42 -7.20 -10.27 -13.27
CA PRO A 42 -5.97 -9.54 -12.95
C PRO A 42 -4.74 -10.43 -13.19
N PRO A 43 -3.58 -9.82 -13.51
CA PRO A 43 -2.35 -10.56 -13.71
C PRO A 43 -1.95 -11.26 -12.41
N LEU A 44 -1.59 -12.54 -12.56
CA LEU A 44 -1.13 -13.36 -11.45
C LEU A 44 0.39 -13.29 -11.34
N HIS A 45 0.89 -13.17 -10.11
CA HIS A 45 2.31 -13.14 -9.77
C HIS A 45 2.57 -14.16 -8.67
N ALA A 46 3.74 -14.80 -8.67
CA ALA A 46 4.15 -15.70 -7.60
C ALA A 46 5.41 -15.17 -6.94
N GLU A 47 5.31 -14.91 -5.64
CA GLU A 47 6.38 -14.35 -4.82
C GLU A 47 6.74 -15.32 -3.69
N ARG A 48 7.96 -15.26 -3.18
CA ARG A 48 8.28 -15.98 -1.94
C ARG A 48 7.50 -15.38 -0.78
N ALA A 49 6.98 -16.26 0.07
CA ALA A 49 6.43 -15.90 1.36
C ALA A 49 7.49 -15.18 2.21
N PRO A 50 7.08 -14.35 3.19
CA PRO A 50 8.01 -13.66 4.08
C PRO A 50 8.96 -14.59 4.86
N ASP A 51 8.58 -15.85 5.05
CA ASP A 51 9.41 -16.88 5.69
C ASP A 51 10.48 -17.48 4.76
N GLY A 52 10.46 -17.11 3.46
CA GLY A 52 11.36 -17.57 2.41
C GLY A 52 11.16 -19.03 1.98
N LYS A 53 10.24 -19.77 2.62
CA LYS A 53 10.11 -21.22 2.45
C LYS A 53 9.04 -21.63 1.44
N LYS A 54 8.04 -20.78 1.21
CA LYS A 54 6.90 -21.10 0.35
C LYS A 54 6.74 -20.07 -0.76
N TRP A 55 6.20 -20.51 -1.89
CA TRP A 55 5.72 -19.60 -2.94
C TRP A 55 4.25 -19.28 -2.67
N ILE A 56 3.88 -18.02 -2.82
CA ILE A 56 2.50 -17.55 -2.70
C ILE A 56 2.13 -16.89 -4.03
N ALA A 57 1.12 -17.45 -4.69
CA ALA A 57 0.50 -16.82 -5.84
C ALA A 57 -0.45 -15.71 -5.37
N SER A 58 -0.33 -14.52 -5.96
CA SER A 58 -1.20 -13.39 -5.66
C SER A 58 -1.50 -12.57 -6.90
N ALA A 59 -2.67 -11.94 -6.92
CA ALA A 59 -3.08 -11.01 -7.94
C ALA A 59 -3.66 -9.76 -7.29
N THR A 60 -3.57 -8.62 -7.98
CA THR A 60 -4.19 -7.37 -7.51
C THR A 60 -5.03 -6.76 -8.61
N ALA A 61 -6.21 -6.26 -8.22
CA ALA A 61 -7.13 -5.54 -9.10
C ALA A 61 -7.52 -4.23 -8.43
N ASP A 62 -7.33 -3.14 -9.15
CA ASP A 62 -7.77 -1.82 -8.70
C ASP A 62 -9.12 -1.51 -9.35
N ALA A 63 -10.09 -1.10 -8.53
CA ALA A 63 -11.35 -0.55 -9.03
C ALA A 63 -11.12 0.77 -9.77
N PRO A 64 -12.09 1.27 -10.56
CA PRO A 64 -11.99 2.61 -11.13
C PRO A 64 -11.74 3.67 -10.04
N PRO A 65 -10.67 4.48 -10.16
CA PRO A 65 -10.38 5.54 -9.20
C PRO A 65 -11.52 6.55 -9.07
N VAL A 66 -11.82 6.93 -7.83
CA VAL A 66 -12.83 7.91 -7.48
C VAL A 66 -12.17 9.20 -7.03
N ARG A 67 -12.62 10.31 -7.61
CA ARG A 67 -12.26 11.66 -7.19
C ARG A 67 -12.95 11.99 -5.88
N LEU A 68 -12.16 12.42 -4.89
CA LEU A 68 -12.65 13.00 -3.64
C LEU A 68 -12.58 14.54 -3.77
N VAL A 69 -12.41 15.28 -2.67
CA VAL A 69 -12.01 16.70 -2.73
C VAL A 69 -10.71 16.88 -3.50
N LEU A 70 -10.59 17.89 -4.37
CA LEU A 70 -9.33 18.18 -5.07
C LEU A 70 -8.24 18.59 -4.03
N PRO A 71 -7.01 18.06 -4.11
CA PRO A 71 -6.42 17.19 -5.14
C PRO A 71 -6.40 15.69 -4.78
N LEU A 72 -7.32 15.19 -3.97
CA LEU A 72 -7.32 13.83 -3.45
C LEU A 72 -8.04 12.84 -4.38
N CYS A 73 -7.46 11.65 -4.52
CA CYS A 73 -8.02 10.49 -5.20
C CYS A 73 -8.11 9.31 -4.24
N ARG A 74 -9.05 8.41 -4.50
CA ARG A 74 -9.20 7.13 -3.81
C ARG A 74 -9.38 5.98 -4.78
N VAL A 75 -8.83 4.83 -4.46
CA VAL A 75 -9.10 3.57 -5.14
C VAL A 75 -9.34 2.46 -4.12
N THR A 76 -10.19 1.51 -4.46
CA THR A 76 -10.30 0.24 -3.74
C THR A 76 -9.46 -0.79 -4.46
N ARG A 77 -8.49 -1.36 -3.76
CA ARG A 77 -7.62 -2.42 -4.24
C ARG A 77 -8.07 -3.75 -3.66
N SER A 78 -8.42 -4.68 -4.54
CA SER A 78 -8.65 -6.07 -4.20
C SER A 78 -7.35 -6.85 -4.37
N ARG A 79 -6.92 -7.53 -3.32
CA ARG A 79 -5.78 -8.45 -3.33
C ARG A 79 -6.30 -9.87 -3.20
N TYR A 80 -5.90 -10.72 -4.12
CA TYR A 80 -6.19 -12.14 -4.11
C TYR A 80 -4.93 -12.90 -3.73
N THR A 81 -5.02 -13.78 -2.74
CA THR A 81 -3.88 -14.57 -2.27
C THR A 81 -4.26 -16.04 -2.15
N GLN A 82 -3.42 -16.90 -2.71
CA GLN A 82 -3.54 -18.34 -2.52
C GLN A 82 -3.13 -18.69 -1.08
N GLN A 83 -3.99 -19.44 -0.41
CA GLN A 83 -3.78 -19.94 0.93
C GLN A 83 -3.03 -21.28 0.89
N ALA A 84 -2.62 -21.77 2.06
CA ALA A 84 -1.86 -23.03 2.17
C ALA A 84 -2.67 -24.29 1.81
N ASP A 85 -4.01 -24.19 1.77
CA ASP A 85 -4.95 -25.26 1.39
C ASP A 85 -5.39 -25.16 -0.08
N ASP A 86 -4.66 -24.41 -0.90
CA ASP A 86 -4.99 -24.09 -2.30
C ASP A 86 -6.30 -23.31 -2.50
N SER A 87 -6.91 -22.82 -1.43
CA SER A 87 -8.04 -21.89 -1.52
C SER A 87 -7.56 -20.47 -1.82
N TRP A 88 -8.44 -19.64 -2.37
CA TRP A 88 -8.16 -18.23 -2.63
C TRP A 88 -8.88 -17.36 -1.62
N ARG A 89 -8.16 -16.38 -1.06
CA ARG A 89 -8.74 -15.31 -0.24
C ARG A 89 -8.72 -14.01 -1.03
N ALA A 90 -9.83 -13.27 -0.96
CA ALA A 90 -9.94 -11.91 -1.46
C ALA A 90 -10.00 -10.94 -0.28
N ASP A 91 -9.04 -10.03 -0.22
CA ASP A 91 -8.99 -8.94 0.75
C ASP A 91 -9.13 -7.61 0.00
N SER A 92 -9.86 -6.65 0.57
CA SER A 92 -10.03 -5.33 -0.03
C SER A 92 -9.45 -4.26 0.89
N SER A 93 -8.80 -3.27 0.29
CA SER A 93 -8.13 -2.18 1.00
C SER A 93 -8.34 -0.87 0.25
N GLN A 94 -8.53 0.21 0.99
CA GLN A 94 -8.67 1.53 0.40
C GLN A 94 -7.33 2.24 0.35
N HIS A 95 -7.07 2.92 -0.75
CA HIS A 95 -5.82 3.63 -0.98
C HIS A 95 -6.12 5.03 -1.48
N VAL A 96 -5.31 6.00 -1.06
CA VAL A 96 -5.44 7.41 -1.45
C VAL A 96 -4.11 7.98 -1.93
N TRP A 97 -4.19 8.97 -2.80
CA TRP A 97 -3.04 9.74 -3.27
C TRP A 97 -3.47 11.14 -3.70
N VAL A 98 -2.48 12.03 -3.80
CA VAL A 98 -2.66 13.38 -4.29
C VAL A 98 -2.41 13.40 -5.80
N HIS A 99 -3.36 13.95 -6.55
CA HIS A 99 -3.29 14.18 -7.98
C HIS A 99 -4.05 15.45 -8.36
N HIS A 100 -3.33 16.44 -8.90
CA HIS A 100 -3.82 17.82 -9.07
C HIS A 100 -4.70 18.05 -10.30
N THR A 101 -4.88 17.06 -11.17
CA THR A 101 -5.78 17.16 -12.34
C THR A 101 -7.22 16.81 -11.95
N THR A 102 -8.18 17.00 -12.87
CA THR A 102 -9.59 16.69 -12.64
C THR A 102 -9.87 15.18 -12.63
N ASN A 103 -9.20 14.40 -13.47
CA ASN A 103 -9.27 12.94 -13.51
C ASN A 103 -8.25 12.30 -12.58
N CYS A 104 -8.53 11.14 -11.96
CA CYS A 104 -7.59 10.53 -11.02
C CYS A 104 -6.39 9.83 -11.68
N GLY A 105 -6.41 9.67 -13.01
CA GLY A 105 -5.36 8.99 -13.75
C GLY A 105 -5.17 7.54 -13.31
N THR A 106 -4.00 6.99 -13.62
CA THR A 106 -3.59 5.66 -13.17
C THR A 106 -3.09 5.72 -11.71
N PRO A 107 -3.54 4.80 -10.83
CA PRO A 107 -3.03 4.71 -9.47
C PRO A 107 -1.49 4.58 -9.43
N PRO A 108 -0.78 5.42 -8.65
CA PRO A 108 0.67 5.32 -8.53
C PRO A 108 1.10 4.13 -7.65
N ALA A 109 2.38 3.74 -7.70
CA ALA A 109 2.91 2.69 -6.82
C ALA A 109 2.95 3.12 -5.34
N ALA A 110 3.16 4.41 -5.08
CA ALA A 110 3.32 4.99 -3.74
C ALA A 110 1.99 5.52 -3.16
N MET A 111 0.89 4.79 -3.35
CA MET A 111 -0.37 5.13 -2.69
C MET A 111 -0.31 4.90 -1.18
N VAL A 112 -1.14 5.65 -0.46
CA VAL A 112 -1.25 5.56 0.99
C VAL A 112 -2.50 4.75 1.34
N GLU A 113 -2.33 3.64 2.04
CA GLU A 113 -3.42 2.79 2.51
C GLU A 113 -4.23 3.48 3.62
N LEU A 114 -5.55 3.37 3.58
CA LEU A 114 -6.44 3.79 4.66
C LEU A 114 -6.78 2.59 5.54
N ARG A 115 -6.18 2.55 6.74
CA ARG A 115 -6.45 1.51 7.75
C ARG A 115 -7.66 1.83 8.64
N ALA A 116 -8.16 3.05 8.57
CA ALA A 116 -9.38 3.48 9.26
C ALA A 116 -10.10 4.54 8.41
N PRO A 117 -11.43 4.69 8.54
CA PRO A 117 -12.15 5.77 7.90
C PRO A 117 -11.68 7.13 8.44
N LEU A 118 -11.32 8.03 7.51
CA LEU A 118 -10.87 9.39 7.80
C LEU A 118 -11.65 10.37 6.93
N ALA A 119 -11.89 11.58 7.44
CA ALA A 119 -12.48 12.65 6.64
C ALA A 119 -11.51 13.10 5.54
N GLU A 120 -12.03 13.49 4.38
CA GLU A 120 -11.20 13.82 3.21
C GLU A 120 -10.23 14.97 3.48
N ILE A 121 -10.68 15.98 4.22
CA ILE A 121 -9.84 17.10 4.63
C ILE A 121 -8.70 16.68 5.54
N ASP A 122 -8.93 15.71 6.43
CA ASP A 122 -7.90 15.19 7.34
C ASP A 122 -6.89 14.37 6.56
N MET A 123 -7.33 13.50 5.64
CA MET A 123 -6.43 12.75 4.76
C MET A 123 -5.50 13.67 4.00
N LEU A 124 -6.04 14.73 3.38
CA LEU A 124 -5.23 15.71 2.66
C LEU A 124 -4.22 16.41 3.56
N ARG A 125 -4.66 16.89 4.74
CA ARG A 125 -3.79 17.57 5.71
C ARG A 125 -2.65 16.66 6.19
N LEU A 126 -2.95 15.40 6.50
CA LEU A 126 -1.95 14.43 6.96
C LEU A 126 -0.92 14.11 5.86
N ILE A 127 -1.38 13.91 4.61
CA ILE A 127 -0.48 13.64 3.47
C ILE A 127 0.43 14.85 3.19
N GLN A 128 -0.11 16.07 3.27
CA GLN A 128 0.66 17.30 3.07
C GLN A 128 1.68 17.52 4.21
N ALA A 129 1.28 17.25 5.46
CA ALA A 129 2.13 17.44 6.64
C ALA A 129 3.12 16.27 6.88
N GLN A 130 3.07 15.19 6.10
CA GLN A 130 3.79 13.95 6.38
C GLN A 130 5.30 14.15 6.60
N GLY A 131 5.92 15.07 5.84
CA GLY A 131 7.37 15.27 5.87
C GLY A 131 7.79 15.98 7.14
N GLU A 132 7.04 17.02 7.51
CA GLU A 132 7.26 17.76 8.75
C GLU A 132 7.00 16.89 9.97
N LEU A 133 5.91 16.11 9.96
CA LEU A 133 5.57 15.18 11.04
C LEU A 133 6.65 14.12 11.25
N LEU A 134 7.18 13.55 10.17
CA LEU A 134 8.29 12.59 10.24
C LEU A 134 9.56 13.23 10.82
N GLN A 135 9.88 14.46 10.42
CA GLN A 135 11.05 15.18 10.97
C GLN A 135 10.89 15.44 12.47
N ARG A 136 9.72 15.92 12.91
CA ARG A 136 9.43 16.12 14.34
C ARG A 136 9.48 14.80 15.12
N ALA A 137 8.96 13.71 14.54
CA ALA A 137 8.97 12.39 15.14
C ALA A 137 10.38 11.76 15.27
N ARG A 138 11.38 12.19 14.50
CA ARG A 138 12.76 11.70 14.64
C ARG A 138 13.36 11.97 16.01
N LEU A 139 12.96 13.05 16.67
CA LEU A 139 13.36 13.32 18.06
C LEU A 139 12.73 12.31 19.03
N LEU A 140 11.45 11.97 18.82
CA LEU A 140 10.77 10.93 19.61
C LEU A 140 11.41 9.56 19.38
N MET A 141 11.80 9.24 18.13
CA MET A 141 12.51 8.00 17.80
C MET A 141 13.90 7.93 18.44
N ALA A 142 14.60 9.06 18.59
CA ALA A 142 15.90 9.09 19.24
C ALA A 142 15.82 8.70 20.73
N GLY A 143 14.73 9.07 21.41
CA GLY A 143 14.46 8.70 22.80
C GLY A 143 13.83 7.32 23.00
N ASN A 144 13.44 6.63 21.93
CA ASN A 144 12.82 5.31 21.99
C ASN A 144 13.82 4.24 21.54
N THR A 145 14.28 3.40 22.47
CA THR A 145 15.27 2.34 22.19
C THR A 145 14.77 1.31 21.17
N SER A 146 13.46 1.06 21.09
CA SER A 146 12.88 0.17 20.07
C SER A 146 13.02 0.73 18.65
N CYS A 147 13.14 2.06 18.51
CA CYS A 147 13.36 2.74 17.23
C CYS A 147 14.84 2.88 16.86
N ALA A 148 15.78 2.50 17.74
CA ALA A 148 17.21 2.64 17.50
C ALA A 148 17.72 2.06 16.16
N PRO A 149 17.29 0.87 15.70
CA PRO A 149 17.81 0.29 14.45
C PRO A 149 17.29 0.99 13.17
N THR A 150 16.21 1.77 13.27
CA THR A 150 15.48 2.29 12.10
C THR A 150 15.46 3.82 12.04
N ARG A 151 15.76 4.52 13.14
CA ARG A 151 15.63 5.99 13.26
C ARG A 151 16.37 6.82 12.20
N SER A 152 17.45 6.30 11.61
CA SER A 152 18.24 7.00 10.58
C SER A 152 17.87 6.59 9.15
N ARG A 153 16.86 5.73 8.97
CA ARG A 153 16.46 5.23 7.66
C ARG A 153 15.63 6.25 6.89
N ASN A 154 15.55 6.01 5.59
CA ASN A 154 14.62 6.70 4.72
C ASN A 154 13.25 6.05 4.89
N PHE A 155 12.23 6.87 5.11
CA PHE A 155 10.87 6.40 5.32
C PHE A 155 9.95 6.97 4.24
N GLN A 156 9.01 6.14 3.79
CA GLN A 156 7.90 6.56 2.95
C GLN A 156 6.60 6.34 3.69
N LEU A 157 5.66 7.27 3.55
CA LEU A 157 4.32 7.09 4.10
C LEU A 157 3.61 5.97 3.34
N ARG A 158 3.09 4.99 4.09
CA ARG A 158 2.39 3.82 3.53
C ARG A 158 0.96 3.72 3.98
N SER A 159 0.62 4.26 5.15
CA SER A 159 -0.75 4.19 5.65
C SER A 159 -1.17 5.39 6.48
N LEU A 160 -2.46 5.68 6.46
CA LEU A 160 -3.15 6.54 7.42
C LEU A 160 -4.16 5.72 8.21
N GLY A 161 -4.36 6.08 9.47
CA GLY A 161 -5.37 5.43 10.30
C GLY A 161 -5.69 6.21 11.56
N ARG A 162 -6.27 5.49 12.51
CA ARG A 162 -6.53 5.98 13.86
C ARG A 162 -5.94 5.03 14.90
N SER A 163 -5.47 5.58 16.01
CA SER A 163 -5.12 4.79 17.18
C SER A 163 -6.38 4.33 17.92
N ALA A 164 -6.22 3.43 18.89
CA ALA A 164 -7.30 3.03 19.78
C ALA A 164 -7.93 4.23 20.52
N ASP A 165 -7.12 5.24 20.85
CA ASP A 165 -7.56 6.49 21.50
C ASP A 165 -8.17 7.49 20.51
N GLY A 166 -8.35 7.11 19.24
CA GLY A 166 -8.95 7.95 18.20
C GLY A 166 -8.05 9.04 17.63
N MET A 167 -6.77 9.11 18.04
CA MET A 167 -5.77 10.01 17.44
C MET A 167 -5.41 9.55 16.03
N PHE A 168 -4.91 10.46 15.19
CA PHE A 168 -4.44 10.08 13.85
C PHE A 168 -3.16 9.25 13.94
N VAL A 169 -2.96 8.33 13.01
CA VAL A 169 -1.75 7.53 12.90
C VAL A 169 -1.24 7.56 11.47
N LEU A 170 0.03 7.87 11.30
CA LEU A 170 0.75 7.77 10.03
C LEU A 170 1.72 6.58 10.13
N GLY A 171 1.49 5.57 9.31
CA GLY A 171 2.36 4.41 9.21
C GLY A 171 3.37 4.60 8.08
N TYR A 172 4.64 4.48 8.44
CA TYR A 172 5.78 4.59 7.55
C TYR A 172 6.48 3.25 7.39
N GLU A 173 7.10 3.07 6.24
CA GLU A 173 7.95 1.92 5.95
C GLU A 173 9.30 2.41 5.46
N SER A 174 10.37 1.78 5.95
CA SER A 174 11.73 2.11 5.57
C SER A 174 12.14 1.43 4.27
N ASP A 175 13.27 1.87 3.72
CA ASP A 175 13.95 1.23 2.60
C ASP A 175 14.31 -0.26 2.81
N ILE A 176 14.40 -0.70 4.07
CA ILE A 176 14.68 -2.09 4.46
C ILE A 176 13.44 -2.82 5.01
N GLY A 177 12.23 -2.26 4.81
CA GLY A 177 10.96 -2.88 5.20
C GLY A 177 10.61 -2.78 6.70
N SER A 178 11.35 -2.00 7.48
CA SER A 178 10.99 -1.73 8.88
C SER A 178 9.84 -0.75 8.97
N LYS A 179 8.94 -0.93 9.93
CA LYS A 179 7.75 -0.09 10.07
C LYS A 179 7.89 0.87 11.24
N VAL A 180 7.27 2.05 11.11
CA VAL A 180 7.14 3.02 12.19
C VAL A 180 5.75 3.63 12.12
N ASP A 181 5.01 3.55 13.22
CA ASP A 181 3.73 4.23 13.35
C ASP A 181 3.92 5.51 14.18
N ILE A 182 3.53 6.65 13.61
CA ILE A 182 3.58 7.95 14.25
C ILE A 182 2.16 8.35 14.64
N THR A 183 1.91 8.46 15.93
CA THR A 183 0.65 8.99 16.45
C THR A 183 0.69 10.51 16.40
N VAL A 184 -0.34 11.11 15.82
CA VAL A 184 -0.46 12.54 15.58
C VAL A 184 -1.66 13.09 16.34
N ARG A 185 -1.37 14.10 17.16
CA ARG A 185 -2.40 14.83 17.90
C ARG A 185 -2.74 16.12 17.14
N PRO A 186 -4.01 16.33 16.78
CA PRO A 186 -4.46 17.64 16.31
C PRO A 186 -4.48 18.61 17.49
N SER A 187 -3.83 19.76 17.34
CA SER A 187 -3.84 20.85 18.32
C SER A 187 -4.21 22.15 17.63
N ARG A 188 -5.46 22.61 17.83
CA ARG A 188 -6.05 23.78 17.16
C ARG A 188 -5.90 23.70 15.64
N ALA A 189 -4.90 24.37 15.07
CA ALA A 189 -4.63 24.42 13.63
C ALA A 189 -3.40 23.59 13.21
N GLU A 190 -2.70 22.97 14.16
CA GLU A 190 -1.44 22.27 13.92
C GLU A 190 -1.57 20.76 14.13
N LEU A 191 -0.76 20.03 13.37
CA LEU A 191 -0.55 18.59 13.56
C LEU A 191 0.77 18.39 14.27
N THR A 192 0.73 17.73 15.44
CA THR A 192 1.94 17.48 16.23
C THR A 192 2.18 15.98 16.37
N ALA A 193 3.41 15.55 16.07
CA ALA A 193 3.86 14.20 16.37
C ALA A 193 3.87 14.01 17.89
N TRP A 194 3.07 13.07 18.38
CA TRP A 194 2.82 12.86 19.81
C TRP A 194 3.57 11.65 20.36
N ASN A 195 3.55 10.54 19.62
CA ASN A 195 4.22 9.31 20.02
C ASN A 195 4.70 8.55 18.78
N VAL A 196 5.66 7.65 18.96
CA VAL A 196 6.19 6.76 17.92
C VAL A 196 6.20 5.33 18.42
N ASN A 197 5.80 4.40 17.54
CA ASN A 197 5.90 2.98 17.77
C ASN A 197 6.73 2.33 16.66
N CYS A 198 7.78 1.61 17.05
CA CYS A 198 8.67 0.89 16.15
C CYS A 198 8.58 -0.60 16.53
N PRO A 199 7.70 -1.37 15.85
CA PRO A 199 7.55 -2.81 16.09
C PRO A 199 8.78 -3.61 15.65
#